data_AF-A0A966MS33-F1
#
_entry.id   AF-A0A966MS33-F1
#
_cell.length_a   1.000
_cell.length_b   1.000
_cell.length_c   1.000
_cell.angle_alpha   90.00
_cell.angle_beta   90.00
_cell.angle_gamma   90.00
#
_symmetry.space_group_name_H-M   'P 1'
#
loop_
_entity.id
_entity.type
_entity.pdbx_description
1 polymer ?
#
loop_
_entity_poly.entity_id
_entity_poly.type
_entity_poly.pdbx_seq_one_letter_code
_entity_poly.pdbx_strand_id
1 'polypeptide(L)'
;GRAVMVTEHVVGETLGRRVVRGLTSDASESDGQGFARRRAFVGQFAAAAAAIHRVDPAIVTGATSMPEGQLAGYSTARAALAPDRPVLALAERWLVDNPPAIHPAVICHGDLRVGNLVVDGGKLTAVLDWELAHVGHPAEDLGWACVRAWRFGGSGPALGCATREELLEAYEAAGGARIDSQTLVHHEVLGTWKWALMCLMQADAHLSGVAADLELLAIGRRVVENEFDLLRLMGWGMDNSPWPSDIEEPSAGDAGPRTSEGGMGEGDTGLVPERIHLETALARDREAGSTPSDYRRRLHRSVSEMVDRERDGARRTCPCRTSRGERSPRSGRSDRRRTTAT
;
A
#
# COMPACT_ATOMS: atom_id res chain seq x y z
N GLY A 1 -25.40 29.52 2.80
CA GLY A 1 -24.16 30.31 2.91
C GLY A 1 -22.96 29.44 3.23
N ARG A 2 -22.74 28.35 2.49
CA ARG A 2 -21.44 27.65 2.47
C ARG A 2 -20.72 28.08 1.20
N ALA A 3 -19.39 28.23 1.25
CA ALA A 3 -18.60 28.46 0.05
C ALA A 3 -18.74 27.25 -0.88
N VAL A 4 -18.95 27.50 -2.16
CA VAL A 4 -19.09 26.49 -3.20
C VAL A 4 -18.31 26.94 -4.43
N MET A 5 -17.75 25.99 -5.17
CA MET A 5 -17.14 26.22 -6.49
C MET A 5 -17.99 25.50 -7.54
N VAL A 6 -18.24 26.17 -8.67
CA VAL A 6 -18.89 25.56 -9.84
C VAL A 6 -17.82 25.33 -10.88
N THR A 7 -17.68 24.10 -11.35
CA THR A 7 -16.69 23.70 -12.36
C THR A 7 -17.39 23.18 -13.60
N GLU A 8 -16.64 23.09 -14.70
CA GLU A 8 -17.07 22.30 -15.84
C GLU A 8 -17.23 20.83 -15.46
N HIS A 9 -18.22 20.15 -16.05
CA HIS A 9 -18.39 18.71 -15.90
C HIS A 9 -17.56 17.97 -16.96
N VAL A 10 -16.55 17.23 -16.51
CA VAL A 10 -15.68 16.43 -17.38
C VAL A 10 -16.17 14.99 -17.39
N VAL A 11 -16.47 14.46 -18.59
CA VAL A 11 -16.91 13.07 -18.77
C VAL A 11 -15.71 12.12 -18.71
N GLY A 12 -15.87 11.00 -17.99
CA GLY A 12 -14.94 9.87 -17.97
C GLY A 12 -15.10 8.98 -16.74
N GLU A 13 -14.32 7.90 -16.69
CA GLU A 13 -14.23 6.99 -15.55
C GLU A 13 -13.25 7.53 -14.50
N THR A 14 -13.66 7.47 -13.23
CA THR A 14 -12.89 7.95 -12.07
C THR A 14 -12.63 6.85 -11.04
N LEU A 15 -13.32 5.70 -11.15
CA LEU A 15 -13.11 4.58 -10.25
C LEU A 15 -11.80 3.90 -10.59
N GLY A 16 -10.78 4.14 -9.75
CA GLY A 16 -9.42 3.65 -9.98
C GLY A 16 -9.32 2.15 -10.29
N ARG A 17 -10.13 1.30 -9.65
CA ARG A 17 -10.19 -0.14 -9.97
C ARG A 17 -10.64 -0.44 -11.39
N ARG A 18 -11.61 0.32 -11.93
CA ARG A 18 -12.08 0.15 -13.30
C ARG A 18 -11.06 0.68 -14.30
N VAL A 19 -10.43 1.81 -14.00
CA VAL A 19 -9.33 2.35 -14.81
C VAL A 19 -8.19 1.33 -14.89
N VAL A 20 -7.66 0.88 -13.75
CA VAL A 20 -6.56 -0.10 -13.71
C VAL A 20 -6.97 -1.39 -14.40
N ARG A 21 -8.15 -1.97 -14.11
CA ARG A 21 -8.59 -3.22 -14.78
C ARG A 21 -8.78 -3.05 -16.29
N GLY A 22 -9.22 -1.89 -16.76
CA GLY A 22 -9.36 -1.59 -18.18
C GLY A 22 -8.02 -1.51 -18.93
N LEU A 23 -6.94 -1.14 -18.23
CA LEU A 23 -5.56 -1.23 -18.70
C LEU A 23 -5.01 -2.68 -18.54
N THR A 24 -5.48 -3.32 -17.47
CA THR A 24 -5.30 -4.66 -16.89
C THR A 24 -5.58 -5.91 -17.70
N SER A 25 -6.73 -5.94 -18.38
CA SER A 25 -7.45 -7.20 -18.63
C SER A 25 -6.78 -8.16 -19.61
N ASP A 26 -6.69 -9.44 -19.20
CA ASP A 26 -6.01 -10.57 -19.85
C ASP A 26 -6.43 -10.86 -21.31
N ALA A 27 -7.64 -10.47 -21.72
CA ALA A 27 -8.08 -10.62 -23.12
C ALA A 27 -7.23 -9.80 -24.12
N SER A 28 -6.36 -8.90 -23.63
CA SER A 28 -5.55 -7.96 -24.41
C SER A 28 -4.03 -8.11 -24.25
N GLU A 29 -3.56 -9.09 -23.48
CA GLU A 29 -2.12 -9.40 -23.42
C GLU A 29 -1.70 -10.30 -24.59
N SER A 30 -2.62 -11.13 -25.10
CA SER A 30 -2.40 -11.98 -26.28
C SER A 30 -2.39 -11.22 -27.62
N ASP A 31 -2.87 -9.96 -27.66
CA ASP A 31 -2.95 -9.14 -28.87
C ASP A 31 -2.08 -7.87 -28.85
N GLY A 32 -1.30 -7.64 -27.79
CA GLY A 32 -0.42 -6.47 -27.62
C GLY A 32 -1.13 -5.14 -27.38
N GLN A 33 -2.47 -5.08 -27.45
CA GLN A 33 -3.24 -3.85 -27.24
C GLN A 33 -3.24 -3.41 -25.78
N GLY A 34 -3.25 -4.36 -24.83
CA GLY A 34 -3.19 -4.06 -23.40
C GLY A 34 -1.90 -3.33 -23.02
N PHE A 35 -0.77 -3.80 -23.55
CA PHE A 35 0.53 -3.17 -23.37
C PHE A 35 0.56 -1.75 -23.95
N ALA A 36 0.03 -1.56 -25.16
CA ALA A 36 -0.05 -0.23 -25.77
C ALA A 36 -0.90 0.76 -24.96
N ARG A 37 -2.06 0.32 -24.44
CA ARG A 37 -2.92 1.15 -23.57
C ARG A 37 -2.23 1.54 -22.27
N ARG A 38 -1.56 0.58 -21.61
CA ARG A 38 -0.78 0.86 -20.39
C ARG A 38 0.30 1.89 -20.65
N ARG A 39 1.15 1.68 -21.66
CA ARG A 39 2.20 2.64 -22.00
C ARG A 39 1.66 4.03 -22.36
N ALA A 40 0.57 4.08 -23.13
CA ALA A 40 -0.09 5.34 -23.44
C ALA A 40 -0.64 6.03 -22.19
N PHE A 41 -1.22 5.29 -21.25
CA PHE A 41 -1.71 5.85 -19.99
C PHE A 41 -0.58 6.37 -19.10
N VAL A 42 0.50 5.61 -18.95
CA VAL A 42 1.70 6.02 -18.18
C VAL A 42 2.29 7.30 -18.76
N GLY A 43 2.41 7.39 -20.09
CA GLY A 43 2.87 8.61 -20.77
C GLY A 43 1.96 9.82 -20.54
N GLN A 44 0.64 9.62 -20.51
CA GLN A 44 -0.32 10.69 -20.22
C GLN A 44 -0.27 11.14 -18.75
N PHE A 45 -0.15 10.20 -17.82
CA PHE A 45 0.06 10.51 -16.41
C PHE A 45 1.35 11.31 -16.19
N ALA A 46 2.45 10.83 -16.79
CA ALA A 46 3.74 11.50 -16.74
C ALA A 46 3.69 12.92 -17.34
N ALA A 47 2.97 13.10 -18.46
CA ALA A 47 2.76 14.41 -19.06
C ALA A 47 1.94 15.35 -18.17
N ALA A 48 0.90 14.84 -17.50
CA ALA A 48 0.14 15.61 -16.52
C ALA A 48 1.04 16.02 -15.34
N ALA A 49 1.74 15.07 -14.70
CA ALA A 49 2.64 15.34 -13.59
C ALA A 49 3.72 16.38 -13.97
N ALA A 50 4.38 16.22 -15.11
CA ALA A 50 5.39 17.16 -15.59
C ALA A 50 4.80 18.55 -15.90
N ALA A 51 3.57 18.63 -16.40
CA ALA A 51 2.89 19.90 -16.62
C ALA A 51 2.59 20.63 -15.30
N ILE A 52 2.12 19.90 -14.29
CA ILE A 52 1.86 20.44 -12.94
C ILE A 52 3.17 20.97 -12.33
N HIS A 53 4.23 20.16 -12.37
CA HIS A 53 5.52 20.49 -11.76
C HIS A 53 6.27 21.65 -12.47
N ARG A 54 5.83 22.06 -13.68
CA ARG A 54 6.37 23.24 -14.38
C ARG A 54 5.64 24.54 -14.05
N VAL A 55 4.51 24.48 -13.34
CA VAL A 55 3.83 25.69 -12.88
C VAL A 55 4.76 26.43 -11.93
N ASP A 56 4.98 27.72 -12.18
CA ASP A 56 5.79 28.58 -11.31
C ASP A 56 5.12 28.66 -9.92
N PRO A 57 5.79 28.22 -8.83
CA PRO A 57 5.21 28.30 -7.51
C PRO A 57 4.89 29.74 -7.07
N ALA A 58 5.57 30.74 -7.63
CA ALA A 58 5.36 32.14 -7.28
C ALA A 58 3.99 32.69 -7.71
N ILE A 59 3.31 32.05 -8.68
CA ILE A 59 1.99 32.49 -9.16
C ILE A 59 0.83 31.79 -8.45
N VAL A 60 1.09 30.74 -7.64
CA VAL A 60 0.05 29.99 -6.94
C VAL A 60 -0.19 30.58 -5.56
N THR A 61 -1.28 31.33 -5.41
CA THR A 61 -1.70 31.88 -4.12
C THR A 61 -2.38 30.80 -3.29
N GLY A 62 -1.89 30.54 -2.07
CA GLY A 62 -2.53 29.62 -1.13
C GLY A 62 -2.01 28.17 -1.16
N ALA A 63 -1.09 27.83 -2.07
CA ALA A 63 -0.30 26.62 -1.90
C ALA A 63 0.50 26.74 -0.60
N THR A 64 0.20 25.90 0.37
CA THR A 64 0.91 25.92 1.64
C THR A 64 2.33 25.44 1.35
N SER A 65 3.34 26.23 1.66
CA SER A 65 4.69 25.67 1.71
C SER A 65 4.76 24.77 2.93
N MET A 66 5.37 23.59 2.80
CA MET A 66 5.75 22.78 3.94
C MET A 66 7.23 23.08 4.22
N PRO A 67 7.58 24.18 4.93
CA PRO A 67 8.97 24.63 5.06
C PRO A 67 9.88 23.61 5.74
N GLU A 68 9.33 22.73 6.58
CA GLU A 68 10.06 21.63 7.24
C GLU A 68 9.90 20.28 6.49
N GLY A 69 9.24 20.29 5.33
CA GLY A 69 8.85 19.10 4.58
C GLY A 69 7.65 18.37 5.19
N GLN A 70 7.09 17.42 4.43
CA GLN A 70 5.92 16.66 4.90
C GLN A 70 6.22 15.84 6.16
N LEU A 71 7.41 15.25 6.27
CA LEU A 71 7.77 14.39 7.41
C LEU A 71 7.56 15.08 8.76
N ALA A 72 8.14 16.28 8.93
CA ALA A 72 8.04 17.06 10.16
C ALA A 72 6.59 17.42 10.51
N GLY A 73 5.77 17.77 9.50
CA GLY A 73 4.36 18.08 9.66
C GLY A 73 3.54 16.93 10.24
N TYR A 74 3.92 15.68 9.96
CA TYR A 74 3.22 14.48 10.44
C TYR A 74 3.88 13.84 11.67
N SER A 75 5.14 14.16 12.02
CA SER A 75 5.85 13.59 13.18
C SER A 75 5.12 13.83 14.50
N THR A 76 4.55 15.03 14.70
CA THR A 76 3.75 15.33 15.89
C THR A 76 2.50 14.46 15.96
N ALA A 77 1.80 14.28 14.83
CA ALA A 77 0.63 13.42 14.75
C ALA A 77 0.99 11.95 15.00
N ARG A 78 2.12 11.45 14.45
CA ARG A 78 2.62 10.10 14.75
C ARG A 78 2.87 9.93 16.25
N ALA A 79 3.56 10.87 16.90
CA ALA A 79 3.87 10.77 18.32
C ALA A 79 2.60 10.68 19.19
N ALA A 80 1.53 11.40 18.82
CA ALA A 80 0.25 11.39 19.53
C ALA A 80 -0.60 10.14 19.24
N LEU A 81 -0.74 9.75 17.97
CA LEU A 81 -1.67 8.69 17.54
C LEU A 81 -1.06 7.28 17.57
N ALA A 82 0.26 7.20 17.41
CA ALA A 82 0.98 5.94 17.21
C ALA A 82 2.24 5.81 18.09
N PRO A 83 2.22 6.13 19.40
CA PRO A 83 3.39 6.03 20.26
C PRO A 83 3.93 4.59 20.36
N ASP A 84 3.05 3.60 20.26
CA ASP A 84 3.37 2.18 20.43
C ASP A 84 3.52 1.42 19.09
N ARG A 85 3.75 2.12 17.97
CA ARG A 85 3.88 1.51 16.64
C ARG A 85 5.34 1.53 16.16
N PRO A 86 6.15 0.50 16.48
CA PRO A 86 7.58 0.51 16.22
C PRO A 86 7.92 0.58 14.72
N VAL A 87 7.08 0.02 13.83
CA VAL A 87 7.31 0.09 12.39
C VAL A 87 7.19 1.53 11.87
N LEU A 88 6.23 2.31 12.37
CA LEU A 88 6.09 3.71 11.99
C LEU A 88 7.22 4.59 12.54
N ALA A 89 7.69 4.31 13.75
CA ALA A 89 8.87 4.99 14.31
C ALA A 89 10.16 4.63 13.56
N LEU A 90 10.31 3.36 13.18
CA LEU A 90 11.42 2.89 12.36
C LEU A 90 11.42 3.53 10.97
N ALA A 91 10.26 3.60 10.31
CA ALA A 91 10.12 4.23 9.01
C ALA A 91 10.39 5.74 9.06
N GLU A 92 9.90 6.43 10.07
CA GLU A 92 10.25 7.84 10.30
C GLU A 92 11.77 8.02 10.44
N ARG A 93 12.44 7.15 11.22
CA ARG A 93 13.90 7.21 11.36
C ARG A 93 14.61 6.92 10.04
N TRP A 94 14.16 5.92 9.29
CA TRP A 94 14.72 5.60 7.97
C TRP A 94 14.59 6.78 7.01
N LEU A 95 13.45 7.49 7.01
CA LEU A 95 13.22 8.67 6.17
C LEU A 95 14.18 9.83 6.50
N VAL A 96 14.54 10.00 7.78
CA VAL A 96 15.54 10.98 8.24
C VAL A 96 16.95 10.57 7.84
N ASP A 97 17.30 9.29 7.98
CA ASP A 97 18.65 8.78 7.70
C ASP A 97 18.95 8.64 6.19
N ASN A 98 17.92 8.69 5.34
CA ASN A 98 18.04 8.54 3.87
C ASN A 98 17.45 9.75 3.13
N PRO A 99 17.89 11.00 3.38
CA PRO A 99 17.28 12.16 2.73
C PRO A 99 17.44 12.09 1.20
N PRO A 100 16.44 12.52 0.43
CA PRO A 100 16.54 12.57 -1.02
C PRO A 100 17.55 13.64 -1.45
N ALA A 101 17.98 13.58 -2.71
CA ALA A 101 18.80 14.64 -3.29
C ALA A 101 18.07 16.00 -3.24
N ILE A 102 18.83 17.08 -3.05
CA ILE A 102 18.26 18.43 -3.08
C ILE A 102 17.74 18.73 -4.49
N HIS A 103 16.50 19.20 -4.56
CA HIS A 103 15.84 19.56 -5.81
C HIS A 103 15.10 20.90 -5.67
N PRO A 104 15.03 21.74 -6.73
CA PRO A 104 14.15 22.89 -6.74
C PRO A 104 12.69 22.49 -6.45
N ALA A 105 12.04 23.17 -5.51
CA ALA A 105 10.66 22.84 -5.18
C ALA A 105 9.71 23.23 -6.32
N VAL A 106 8.66 22.43 -6.50
CA VAL A 106 7.63 22.60 -7.53
C VAL A 106 6.25 22.61 -6.87
N ILE A 107 5.22 22.97 -7.63
CA ILE A 107 3.85 22.68 -7.22
C ILE A 107 3.62 21.17 -7.31
N CYS A 108 3.31 20.55 -6.19
CA CYS A 108 2.83 19.18 -6.10
C CYS A 108 1.30 19.19 -5.94
N HIS A 109 0.64 18.25 -6.59
CA HIS A 109 -0.78 18.01 -6.43
C HIS A 109 -1.10 17.47 -5.02
N GLY A 110 -0.22 16.62 -4.47
CA GLY A 110 -0.30 16.08 -3.12
C GLY A 110 -1.13 14.79 -3.01
N ASP A 111 -2.12 14.61 -3.89
CA ASP A 111 -2.87 13.34 -4.04
C ASP A 111 -2.89 12.84 -5.50
N LEU A 112 -1.75 12.91 -6.22
CA LEU A 112 -1.68 12.53 -7.63
C LEU A 112 -1.68 11.00 -7.80
N ARG A 113 -2.86 10.40 -7.95
CA ARG A 113 -3.05 8.95 -8.07
C ARG A 113 -4.19 8.61 -9.02
N VAL A 114 -4.24 7.36 -9.50
CA VAL A 114 -5.24 6.89 -10.49
C VAL A 114 -6.68 7.19 -10.09
N GLY A 115 -7.02 7.12 -8.79
CA GLY A 115 -8.37 7.41 -8.30
C GLY A 115 -8.79 8.89 -8.36
N ASN A 116 -7.86 9.80 -8.68
CA ASN A 116 -8.12 11.24 -8.84
C ASN A 116 -7.92 11.70 -10.29
N LEU A 117 -7.94 10.76 -11.23
CA LEU A 117 -7.86 11.03 -12.66
C LEU A 117 -9.21 10.75 -13.30
N VAL A 118 -9.57 11.55 -14.31
CA VAL A 118 -10.69 11.25 -15.20
C VAL A 118 -10.12 10.64 -16.48
N VAL A 119 -10.60 9.44 -16.83
CA VAL A 119 -10.15 8.71 -18.02
C VAL A 119 -11.32 8.40 -18.93
N ASP A 120 -11.28 8.90 -20.16
CA ASP A 120 -12.29 8.62 -21.20
C ASP A 120 -11.65 7.96 -22.42
N GLY A 121 -12.14 6.79 -22.80
CA GLY A 121 -11.59 6.05 -23.96
C GLY A 121 -10.09 5.76 -23.91
N GLY A 122 -9.49 5.68 -22.72
CA GLY A 122 -8.03 5.52 -22.53
C GLY A 122 -7.23 6.83 -22.57
N LYS A 123 -7.91 7.98 -22.65
CA LYS A 123 -7.32 9.31 -22.57
C LYS A 123 -7.53 9.90 -21.17
N LEU A 124 -6.46 10.41 -20.55
CA LEU A 124 -6.54 11.21 -19.33
C LEU A 124 -7.09 12.60 -19.69
N THR A 125 -8.27 12.93 -19.18
CA THR A 125 -9.00 14.16 -19.52
C THR A 125 -8.97 15.22 -18.42
N ALA A 126 -8.83 14.82 -17.15
CA ALA A 126 -8.69 15.76 -16.03
C ALA A 126 -7.95 15.13 -14.83
N VAL A 127 -7.40 16.02 -13.99
CA VAL A 127 -6.84 15.73 -12.67
C VAL A 127 -7.73 16.43 -11.64
N LEU A 128 -8.23 15.68 -10.66
CA LEU A 128 -9.19 16.12 -9.65
C LEU A 128 -8.52 16.22 -8.27
N ASP A 129 -9.22 16.86 -7.34
CA ASP A 129 -8.90 16.81 -5.90
C ASP A 129 -7.60 17.51 -5.48
N TRP A 130 -7.58 18.83 -5.73
CA TRP A 130 -6.42 19.71 -5.50
C TRP A 130 -6.29 20.22 -4.06
N GLU A 131 -7.04 19.68 -3.09
CA GLU A 131 -7.08 20.22 -1.73
C GLU A 131 -5.77 20.04 -0.95
N LEU A 132 -4.94 19.08 -1.36
CA LEU A 132 -3.62 18.81 -0.78
C LEU A 132 -2.47 19.47 -1.54
N ALA A 133 -2.76 20.37 -2.48
CA ALA A 133 -1.72 21.00 -3.29
C ALA A 133 -0.78 21.89 -2.44
N HIS A 134 0.52 21.75 -2.68
CA HIS A 134 1.56 22.42 -1.89
C HIS A 134 2.85 22.57 -2.70
N VAL A 135 3.81 23.33 -2.16
CA VAL A 135 5.15 23.46 -2.73
C VAL A 135 6.04 22.39 -2.11
N GLY A 136 6.63 21.52 -2.94
CA GLY A 136 7.37 20.34 -2.48
C GLY A 136 8.32 19.76 -3.53
N HIS A 137 8.84 18.56 -3.25
CA HIS A 137 9.71 17.83 -4.15
C HIS A 137 8.88 17.08 -5.21
N PRO A 138 9.21 17.12 -6.52
CA PRO A 138 8.39 16.49 -7.58
C PRO A 138 8.19 14.98 -7.40
N ALA A 139 9.15 14.30 -6.75
CA ALA A 139 9.01 12.87 -6.46
C ALA A 139 7.95 12.56 -5.40
N GLU A 140 7.41 13.54 -4.68
CA GLU A 140 6.28 13.33 -3.77
C GLU A 140 5.06 12.78 -4.52
N ASP A 141 4.67 13.39 -5.63
CA ASP A 141 3.55 12.92 -6.47
C ASP A 141 3.86 11.58 -7.16
N LEU A 142 5.09 11.38 -7.64
CA LEU A 142 5.50 10.13 -8.30
C LEU A 142 5.59 8.96 -7.32
N GLY A 143 6.13 9.20 -6.12
CA GLY A 143 6.21 8.22 -5.04
C GLY A 143 4.82 7.89 -4.52
N TRP A 144 3.94 8.89 -4.40
CA TRP A 144 2.54 8.68 -4.07
C TRP A 144 1.83 7.78 -5.08
N ALA A 145 2.03 7.99 -6.38
CA ALA A 145 1.51 7.12 -7.44
C ALA A 145 2.04 5.67 -7.38
N CYS A 146 3.13 5.42 -6.63
CA CYS A 146 3.66 4.08 -6.39
C CYS A 146 3.09 3.42 -5.13
N VAL A 147 2.46 4.15 -4.21
CA VAL A 147 1.93 3.58 -2.94
C VAL A 147 0.93 2.46 -3.24
N ARG A 148 1.11 1.30 -2.59
CA ARG A 148 0.36 0.07 -2.90
C ARG A 148 -1.16 0.23 -2.78
N ALA A 149 -1.63 1.05 -1.84
CA ALA A 149 -3.05 1.36 -1.65
C ALA A 149 -3.73 1.91 -2.91
N TRP A 150 -2.98 2.56 -3.81
CA TRP A 150 -3.47 3.23 -5.02
C TRP A 150 -3.25 2.42 -6.30
N ARG A 151 -2.76 1.18 -6.19
CA ARG A 151 -2.57 0.27 -7.33
C ARG A 151 -3.86 -0.46 -7.72
N PHE A 152 -4.90 -0.39 -6.88
CA PHE A 152 -6.22 -0.99 -7.11
C PHE A 152 -6.22 -2.46 -7.56
N GLY A 153 -5.30 -3.26 -7.01
CA GLY A 153 -5.15 -4.68 -7.34
C GLY A 153 -4.34 -4.96 -8.62
N GLY A 154 -3.82 -3.92 -9.27
CA GLY A 154 -2.89 -4.04 -10.37
C GLY A 154 -1.52 -4.58 -9.94
N SER A 155 -0.82 -5.26 -10.85
CA SER A 155 0.46 -5.92 -10.60
C SER A 155 1.68 -5.00 -10.68
N GLY A 156 1.56 -3.87 -11.38
CA GLY A 156 2.67 -2.92 -11.56
C GLY A 156 2.90 -2.05 -10.32
N PRO A 157 4.16 -1.85 -9.88
CA PRO A 157 4.45 -1.03 -8.71
C PRO A 157 4.11 0.46 -8.87
N ALA A 158 4.05 0.98 -10.09
CA ALA A 158 3.59 2.33 -10.40
C ALA A 158 2.20 2.28 -11.04
N LEU A 159 1.26 3.09 -10.53
CA LEU A 159 -0.11 3.23 -11.06
C LEU A 159 -0.93 1.92 -11.11
N GLY A 160 -0.42 0.83 -10.55
CA GLY A 160 -0.96 -0.52 -10.69
C GLY A 160 -0.66 -1.20 -12.02
N CYS A 161 0.01 -0.54 -12.98
CA CYS A 161 0.15 -1.07 -14.34
C CYS A 161 1.54 -0.92 -14.98
N ALA A 162 2.50 -0.29 -14.31
CA ALA A 162 3.85 -0.02 -14.83
C ALA A 162 4.93 -0.29 -13.79
N THR A 163 6.17 -0.45 -14.25
CA THR A 163 7.34 -0.42 -13.37
C THR A 163 7.64 1.01 -12.89
N ARG A 164 8.48 1.13 -11.86
CA ARG A 164 8.93 2.44 -11.38
C ARG A 164 9.80 3.13 -12.41
N GLU A 165 10.62 2.34 -13.10
CA GLU A 165 11.53 2.78 -14.15
C GLU A 165 10.75 3.32 -15.35
N GLU A 166 9.68 2.63 -15.78
CA GLU A 166 8.79 3.11 -16.85
C GLU A 166 8.13 4.44 -16.49
N LEU A 167 7.74 4.63 -15.22
CA LEU A 167 7.18 5.90 -14.75
C LEU A 167 8.22 7.03 -14.80
N LEU A 168 9.43 6.78 -14.29
CA LEU A 168 10.52 7.76 -14.28
C LEU A 168 10.94 8.17 -15.70
N GLU A 169 11.12 7.19 -16.59
CA GLU A 169 11.45 7.41 -17.99
C GLU A 169 10.37 8.23 -18.70
N ALA A 170 9.09 7.89 -18.50
CA ALA A 170 7.99 8.63 -19.08
C ALA A 170 7.92 10.07 -18.55
N TYR A 171 8.15 10.27 -17.24
CA TYR A 171 8.15 11.59 -16.60
C TYR A 171 9.28 12.48 -17.13
N GLU A 172 10.50 11.96 -17.22
CA GLU A 172 11.63 12.68 -17.82
C GLU A 172 11.36 13.01 -19.30
N ALA A 173 10.87 12.04 -20.09
CA ALA A 173 10.53 12.23 -21.50
C ALA A 173 9.42 13.29 -21.71
N ALA A 174 8.52 13.47 -20.75
CA ALA A 174 7.48 14.50 -20.77
C ALA A 174 7.98 15.89 -20.36
N GLY A 175 9.29 16.05 -20.14
CA GLY A 175 9.93 17.29 -19.70
C GLY A 175 9.81 17.53 -18.20
N GLY A 176 9.62 16.46 -17.42
CA GLY A 176 9.80 16.46 -15.97
C GLY A 176 11.29 16.44 -15.61
N ALA A 177 11.60 16.74 -14.35
CA ALA A 177 12.97 16.64 -13.86
C ALA A 177 13.46 15.18 -13.81
N ARG A 178 14.77 14.97 -13.96
CA ARG A 178 15.36 13.64 -13.77
C ARG A 178 15.36 13.28 -12.29
N ILE A 179 14.67 12.21 -11.94
CA ILE A 179 14.57 11.67 -10.58
C ILE A 179 15.21 10.28 -10.56
N ASP A 180 16.12 10.03 -9.63
CA ASP A 180 16.73 8.73 -9.46
C ASP A 180 15.83 7.76 -8.67
N SER A 181 16.07 6.46 -8.83
CA SER A 181 15.27 5.42 -8.20
C SER A 181 15.28 5.47 -6.67
N GLN A 182 16.38 5.90 -6.03
CA GLN A 182 16.44 5.98 -4.57
C GLN A 182 15.56 7.12 -4.05
N THR A 183 15.61 8.27 -4.73
CA THR A 183 14.71 9.39 -4.44
C THR A 183 13.24 9.00 -4.61
N LEU A 184 12.89 8.24 -5.65
CA LEU A 184 11.51 7.75 -5.82
C LEU A 184 11.09 6.80 -4.69
N VAL A 185 11.93 5.83 -4.33
CA VAL A 185 11.66 4.88 -3.26
C VAL A 185 11.51 5.59 -1.91
N HIS A 186 12.35 6.59 -1.63
CA HIS A 186 12.21 7.42 -0.43
C HIS A 186 10.83 8.05 -0.34
N HIS A 187 10.35 8.64 -1.44
CA HIS A 187 9.04 9.28 -1.47
C HIS A 187 7.87 8.27 -1.46
N GLU A 188 8.07 7.06 -1.96
CA GLU A 188 7.09 5.97 -1.78
C GLU A 188 7.02 5.50 -0.32
N VAL A 189 8.16 5.44 0.39
CA VAL A 189 8.19 5.16 1.84
C VAL A 189 7.48 6.29 2.60
N LEU A 190 7.77 7.54 2.27
CA LEU A 190 7.11 8.71 2.88
C LEU A 190 5.59 8.66 2.64
N GLY A 191 5.17 8.39 1.41
CA GLY A 191 3.75 8.23 1.06
C GLY A 191 3.08 7.10 1.83
N THR A 192 3.70 5.92 1.88
CA THR A 192 3.16 4.76 2.62
C THR A 192 3.07 5.06 4.12
N TRP A 193 4.06 5.74 4.68
CA TRP A 193 4.08 6.15 6.08
C TRP A 193 3.00 7.18 6.40
N LYS A 194 2.84 8.21 5.55
CA LYS A 194 1.75 9.20 5.66
C LYS A 194 0.39 8.54 5.59
N TRP A 195 0.17 7.61 4.65
CA TRP A 195 -1.09 6.91 4.51
C TRP A 195 -1.41 6.07 5.76
N ALA A 196 -0.40 5.42 6.36
CA ALA A 196 -0.57 4.71 7.64
C ALA A 196 -1.09 5.65 8.75
N LEU A 197 -0.54 6.87 8.84
CA LEU A 197 -0.99 7.87 9.81
C LEU A 197 -2.39 8.37 9.50
N MET A 198 -2.72 8.62 8.23
CA MET A 198 -4.06 9.00 7.83
C MET A 198 -5.08 7.92 8.18
N CYS A 199 -4.76 6.63 7.99
CA CYS A 199 -5.60 5.53 8.46
C CYS A 199 -5.88 5.63 9.97
N LEU A 200 -4.84 5.88 10.78
CA LEU A 200 -5.00 6.04 12.22
C LEU A 200 -5.83 7.27 12.59
N MET A 201 -5.67 8.39 11.88
CA MET A 201 -6.48 9.59 12.06
C MET A 201 -7.96 9.33 11.77
N GLN A 202 -8.28 8.58 10.70
CA GLN A 202 -9.67 8.21 10.40
C GLN A 202 -10.26 7.31 11.49
N ALA A 203 -9.50 6.31 11.96
CA ALA A 203 -9.94 5.47 13.07
C ALA A 203 -10.19 6.29 14.34
N ASP A 204 -9.28 7.21 14.67
CA ASP A 204 -9.37 8.06 15.85
C ASP A 204 -10.57 9.01 15.79
N ALA A 205 -10.89 9.56 14.61
CA ALA A 205 -12.11 10.37 14.41
C ALA A 205 -13.38 9.59 14.78
N HIS A 206 -13.43 8.29 14.46
CA HIS A 206 -14.53 7.44 14.91
C HIS A 206 -14.49 7.17 16.42
N LEU A 207 -13.34 6.71 16.92
CA LEU A 207 -13.18 6.23 18.29
C LEU A 207 -13.33 7.35 19.35
N SER A 208 -12.94 8.58 18.99
CA SER A 208 -13.11 9.78 19.83
C SER A 208 -14.52 10.36 19.79
N GLY A 209 -15.40 9.84 18.91
CA GLY A 209 -16.77 10.34 18.74
C GLY A 209 -16.89 11.62 17.92
N VAL A 210 -15.80 12.08 17.29
CA VAL A 210 -15.81 13.22 16.35
C VAL A 210 -16.67 12.92 15.11
N ALA A 211 -16.61 11.67 14.64
CA ALA A 211 -17.46 11.14 13.57
C ALA A 211 -18.04 9.79 14.00
N ALA A 212 -19.26 9.46 13.61
CA ALA A 212 -19.88 8.16 13.90
C ALA A 212 -20.01 7.34 12.61
N ASP A 213 -18.88 7.00 12.00
CA ASP A 213 -18.82 6.36 10.68
C ASP A 213 -17.94 5.10 10.67
N LEU A 214 -18.55 3.94 10.39
CA LEU A 214 -17.88 2.64 10.36
C LEU A 214 -16.88 2.52 9.20
N GLU A 215 -17.05 3.30 8.12
CA GLU A 215 -16.09 3.32 7.01
C GLU A 215 -14.73 3.83 7.47
N LEU A 216 -14.70 4.82 8.38
CA LEU A 216 -13.47 5.35 8.95
C LEU A 216 -12.70 4.31 9.78
N LEU A 217 -13.42 3.43 10.49
CA LEU A 217 -12.81 2.29 11.19
C LEU A 217 -12.27 1.25 10.21
N ALA A 218 -12.97 0.98 9.10
CA ALA A 218 -12.49 0.07 8.06
C ALA A 218 -11.19 0.60 7.44
N ILE A 219 -11.14 1.89 7.10
CA ILE A 219 -9.91 2.57 6.62
C ILE A 219 -8.81 2.45 7.67
N GLY A 220 -9.13 2.65 8.95
CA GLY A 220 -8.22 2.48 10.07
C GLY A 220 -7.48 1.15 10.11
N ARG A 221 -8.16 0.06 9.76
CA ARG A 221 -7.57 -1.28 9.74
C ARG A 221 -6.44 -1.43 8.75
N ARG A 222 -6.41 -0.61 7.71
CA ARG A 222 -5.37 -0.65 6.66
C ARG A 222 -4.00 -0.15 7.14
N VAL A 223 -3.88 0.38 8.35
CA VAL A 223 -2.56 0.70 8.94
C VAL A 223 -1.61 -0.50 8.92
N VAL A 224 -2.14 -1.72 9.07
CA VAL A 224 -1.34 -2.96 9.09
C VAL A 224 -0.76 -3.30 7.71
N GLU A 225 -1.50 -3.01 6.64
CA GLU A 225 -1.04 -3.14 5.26
C GLU A 225 0.15 -2.21 5.01
N ASN A 226 0.03 -0.98 5.48
CA ASN A 226 1.07 0.03 5.33
C ASN A 226 2.34 -0.32 6.11
N GLU A 227 2.23 -0.82 7.34
CA GLU A 227 3.41 -1.26 8.11
C GLU A 227 4.14 -2.41 7.42
N PHE A 228 3.41 -3.36 6.86
CA PHE A 228 4.00 -4.43 6.08
C PHE A 228 4.71 -3.89 4.82
N ASP A 229 4.06 -3.00 4.08
CA ASP A 229 4.63 -2.40 2.88
C ASP A 229 5.88 -1.56 3.22
N LEU A 230 5.88 -0.82 4.33
CA LEU A 230 7.04 -0.06 4.83
C LEU A 230 8.23 -0.97 5.09
N LEU A 231 8.05 -2.09 5.80
CA LEU A 231 9.13 -3.05 6.03
C LEU A 231 9.73 -3.54 4.72
N ARG A 232 8.88 -3.89 3.73
CA ARG A 232 9.36 -4.34 2.42
C ARG A 232 10.12 -3.24 1.67
N LEU A 233 9.61 -2.01 1.68
CA LEU A 233 10.22 -0.89 0.98
C LEU A 233 11.58 -0.49 1.58
N MET A 234 11.71 -0.55 2.91
CA MET A 234 12.97 -0.27 3.61
C MET A 234 13.99 -1.41 3.50
N GLY A 235 13.69 -2.49 2.77
CA GLY A 235 14.57 -3.64 2.60
C GLY A 235 14.61 -4.58 3.80
N TRP A 236 13.64 -4.50 4.72
CA TRP A 236 13.47 -5.45 5.81
C TRP A 236 12.77 -6.68 5.23
N GLY A 237 13.56 -7.51 4.54
CA GLY A 237 13.12 -8.73 3.90
C GLY A 237 12.76 -9.82 4.90
N MET A 238 11.72 -10.59 4.55
CA MET A 238 11.44 -11.92 5.10
C MET A 238 12.37 -12.96 4.45
N ASP A 239 13.66 -12.65 4.31
CA ASP A 239 14.67 -13.56 3.79
C ASP A 239 15.17 -14.47 4.91
N ASN A 240 14.40 -15.52 5.22
CA ASN A 240 14.79 -16.69 6.02
C ASN A 240 15.52 -16.42 7.36
N SER A 241 15.46 -15.23 7.94
CA SER A 241 15.88 -15.05 9.33
C SER A 241 14.87 -15.81 10.21
N PRO A 242 15.30 -16.80 11.01
CA PRO A 242 14.38 -17.50 11.90
C PRO A 242 13.76 -16.46 12.84
N TRP A 243 12.44 -16.38 12.83
CA TRP A 243 11.66 -15.65 13.82
C TRP A 243 12.16 -16.05 15.22
N PRO A 244 12.36 -15.10 16.17
CA PRO A 244 12.68 -15.46 17.54
C PRO A 244 11.59 -16.40 18.06
N SER A 245 11.95 -17.65 18.36
CA SER A 245 11.03 -18.67 18.86
C SER A 245 10.41 -18.35 20.22
N ASP A 246 10.83 -17.24 20.83
CA ASP A 246 10.68 -16.97 22.24
C ASP A 246 9.57 -15.93 22.52
N ILE A 247 8.79 -15.57 21.50
CA ILE A 247 7.54 -14.83 21.73
C ILE A 247 6.48 -15.86 22.13
N GLU A 248 6.26 -16.01 23.44
CA GLU A 248 5.17 -16.83 23.98
C GLU A 248 3.84 -16.40 23.36
N GLU A 249 3.23 -17.29 22.56
CA GLU A 249 1.87 -17.11 22.07
C GLU A 249 0.90 -17.06 23.26
N PRO A 250 -0.02 -16.08 23.31
CA PRO A 250 -1.09 -16.13 24.30
C PRO A 250 -1.95 -17.37 24.03
N SER A 251 -2.19 -18.14 25.10
CA SER A 251 -2.81 -19.45 25.06
C SER A 251 -4.15 -19.46 24.29
N ALA A 252 -4.40 -20.57 23.60
CA ALA A 252 -5.50 -20.79 22.65
C ALA A 252 -6.94 -20.74 23.21
N GLY A 253 -7.15 -20.17 24.41
CA GLY A 253 -8.45 -20.09 25.08
C GLY A 253 -9.40 -19.01 24.55
N ASP A 254 -8.93 -18.09 23.70
CA ASP A 254 -9.68 -16.86 23.36
C ASP A 254 -10.17 -16.79 21.89
N ALA A 255 -10.00 -17.88 21.14
CA ALA A 255 -10.49 -17.96 19.77
C ALA A 255 -11.98 -18.34 19.75
N GLY A 256 -12.85 -17.32 19.67
CA GLY A 256 -14.27 -17.52 19.38
C GLY A 256 -14.52 -18.31 18.08
N PRO A 257 -15.72 -18.90 17.91
CA PRO A 257 -15.95 -19.96 16.93
C PRO A 257 -15.79 -19.46 15.49
N ARG A 258 -15.05 -20.25 14.69
CA ARG A 258 -14.89 -20.06 13.24
C ARG A 258 -16.05 -20.75 12.53
N THR A 259 -16.87 -20.00 11.82
CA THR A 259 -17.85 -20.57 10.88
C THR A 259 -17.30 -20.53 9.46
N SER A 260 -17.25 -21.70 8.84
CA SER A 260 -16.94 -21.94 7.44
C SER A 260 -18.18 -21.81 6.56
N GLU A 261 -17.93 -21.45 5.29
CA GLU A 261 -18.77 -21.58 4.09
C GLU A 261 -19.76 -20.46 3.73
N GLY A 262 -19.69 -20.03 2.46
CA GLY A 262 -20.66 -19.16 1.77
C GLY A 262 -20.11 -18.60 0.46
N GLY A 263 -20.56 -19.13 -0.68
CA GLY A 263 -20.04 -18.88 -2.03
C GLY A 263 -20.21 -17.46 -2.58
N MET A 264 -19.35 -17.14 -3.56
CA MET A 264 -19.33 -15.87 -4.28
C MET A 264 -20.51 -15.78 -5.26
N GLY A 265 -21.43 -14.86 -4.98
CA GLY A 265 -22.43 -14.35 -5.91
C GLY A 265 -22.11 -12.91 -6.30
N GLU A 266 -22.36 -12.59 -7.56
CA GLU A 266 -22.05 -11.32 -8.24
C GLU A 266 -22.82 -10.11 -7.68
N GLY A 267 -22.13 -8.97 -7.65
CA GLY A 267 -22.73 -7.65 -7.49
C GLY A 267 -22.89 -7.22 -6.03
N ASP A 268 -22.39 -6.01 -5.75
CA ASP A 268 -22.65 -5.20 -4.57
C ASP A 268 -21.64 -5.26 -3.39
N THR A 269 -21.06 -4.08 -3.11
CA THR A 269 -20.31 -3.65 -1.91
C THR A 269 -19.39 -4.66 -1.19
N GLY A 270 -18.07 -4.59 -1.46
CA GLY A 270 -17.06 -5.19 -0.58
C GLY A 270 -17.08 -4.69 0.87
N LEU A 271 -17.85 -3.64 1.16
CA LEU A 271 -18.05 -3.03 2.49
C LEU A 271 -19.01 -3.80 3.40
N VAL A 272 -19.94 -4.61 2.88
CA VAL A 272 -20.99 -5.26 3.72
C VAL A 272 -20.43 -6.34 4.65
N PRO A 273 -19.56 -7.26 4.20
CA PRO A 273 -18.94 -8.25 5.09
C PRO A 273 -18.03 -7.60 6.14
N GLU A 274 -17.33 -6.54 5.76
CA GLU A 274 -16.42 -5.80 6.64
C GLU A 274 -17.18 -5.00 7.70
N ARG A 275 -18.30 -4.38 7.32
CA ARG A 275 -19.23 -3.69 8.24
C ARG A 275 -19.81 -4.64 9.29
N ILE A 276 -20.29 -5.82 8.89
CA ILE A 276 -20.81 -6.83 9.83
C ILE A 276 -19.70 -7.29 10.78
N HIS A 277 -18.49 -7.54 10.25
CA HIS A 277 -17.34 -7.93 11.06
C HIS A 277 -16.93 -6.84 12.06
N LEU A 278 -16.96 -5.56 11.65
CA LEU A 278 -16.71 -4.39 12.51
C LEU A 278 -17.77 -4.22 13.58
N GLU A 279 -19.05 -4.27 13.22
CA GLU A 279 -20.18 -4.18 14.16
C GLU A 279 -20.10 -5.29 15.21
N THR A 280 -19.78 -6.52 14.79
CA THR A 280 -19.61 -7.66 15.69
C THR A 280 -18.42 -7.48 16.63
N ALA A 281 -17.28 -6.98 16.13
CA ALA A 281 -16.10 -6.72 16.95
C ALA A 281 -16.36 -5.61 17.99
N LEU A 282 -17.03 -4.52 17.58
CA LEU A 282 -17.39 -3.41 18.47
C LEU A 282 -18.43 -3.82 19.51
N ALA A 283 -19.41 -4.67 19.16
CA ALA A 283 -20.37 -5.22 20.11
C ALA A 283 -19.66 -6.04 21.20
N ARG A 284 -18.72 -6.91 20.80
CA ARG A 284 -17.89 -7.68 21.74
C ARG A 284 -17.05 -6.77 22.64
N ASP A 285 -16.49 -5.69 22.10
CA ASP A 285 -15.73 -4.72 22.90
C ASP A 285 -16.59 -4.00 23.94
N ARG A 286 -17.80 -3.60 23.56
CA ARG A 286 -18.76 -2.97 24.47
C ARG A 286 -19.19 -3.93 25.58
N GLU A 287 -19.43 -5.20 25.24
CA GLU A 287 -19.78 -6.25 26.20
C GLU A 287 -18.61 -6.60 27.14
N ALA A 288 -17.37 -6.55 26.65
CA ALA A 288 -16.16 -6.84 27.43
C ALA A 288 -15.64 -5.65 28.26
N GLY A 289 -16.19 -4.44 28.07
CA GLY A 289 -15.66 -3.22 28.70
C GLY A 289 -14.27 -2.82 28.18
N SER A 290 -13.94 -3.22 26.95
CA SER A 290 -12.64 -2.99 26.31
C SER A 290 -12.30 -1.49 26.21
N THR A 291 -11.04 -1.16 26.40
CA THR A 291 -10.50 0.20 26.22
C THR A 291 -9.98 0.39 24.78
N PRO A 292 -9.75 1.64 24.32
CA PRO A 292 -9.08 1.90 23.02
C PRO A 292 -7.73 1.17 22.84
N SER A 293 -7.07 0.78 23.94
CA SER A 293 -5.86 -0.05 23.96
C SER A 293 -6.09 -1.46 23.38
N ASP A 294 -7.27 -2.03 23.58
CA ASP A 294 -7.56 -3.43 23.22
C ASP A 294 -7.87 -3.58 21.73
N TYR A 295 -8.48 -2.56 21.12
CA TYR A 295 -8.60 -2.43 19.66
C TYR A 295 -7.22 -2.30 18.98
N ARG A 296 -6.33 -1.46 19.52
CA ARG A 296 -4.95 -1.30 19.04
C ARG A 296 -4.17 -2.62 19.11
N ARG A 297 -4.31 -3.39 20.20
CA ARG A 297 -3.68 -4.72 20.35
C ARG A 297 -4.14 -5.75 19.32
N ARG A 298 -5.43 -5.77 18.96
CA ARG A 298 -5.93 -6.68 17.92
C ARG A 298 -5.47 -6.30 16.51
N LEU A 299 -5.39 -5.00 16.22
CA LEU A 299 -4.79 -4.52 14.96
C LEU A 299 -3.35 -5.02 14.81
N HIS A 300 -2.54 -4.94 15.87
CA HIS A 300 -1.19 -5.52 15.86
C HIS A 300 -1.18 -7.03 15.58
N ARG A 301 -2.11 -7.81 16.15
CA ARG A 301 -2.24 -9.24 15.87
C ARG A 301 -2.58 -9.54 14.40
N SER A 302 -3.43 -8.72 13.78
CA SER A 302 -3.78 -8.86 12.35
C SER A 302 -2.59 -8.62 11.41
N VAL A 303 -1.60 -7.79 11.78
CA VAL A 303 -0.35 -7.63 11.02
C VAL A 303 0.37 -8.97 10.91
N SER A 304 0.58 -9.66 12.05
CA SER A 304 1.29 -10.94 12.09
C SER A 304 0.59 -12.01 11.26
N GLU A 305 -0.74 -12.11 11.35
CA GLU A 305 -1.52 -13.06 10.54
C GLU A 305 -1.49 -12.75 9.04
N MET A 306 -1.43 -11.46 8.65
CA MET A 306 -1.30 -11.05 7.24
C MET A 306 0.10 -11.36 6.70
N VAL A 307 1.14 -11.11 7.48
CA VAL A 307 2.52 -11.50 7.18
C VAL A 307 2.62 -13.01 6.96
N ASP A 308 1.98 -13.80 7.83
CA ASP A 308 1.95 -15.27 7.70
C ASP A 308 1.23 -15.74 6.43
N ARG A 309 0.09 -15.14 6.08
CA ARG A 309 -0.66 -15.50 4.86
C ARG A 309 0.13 -15.20 3.58
N GLU A 310 0.76 -14.03 3.49
CA GLU A 310 1.57 -13.65 2.32
C GLU A 310 2.83 -14.52 2.19
N ARG A 311 3.47 -14.85 3.31
CA ARG A 311 4.59 -15.82 3.35
C ARG A 311 4.16 -17.18 2.82
N ASP A 312 3.02 -17.68 3.29
CA ASP A 312 2.53 -19.00 2.92
C ASP A 312 1.98 -19.04 1.50
N GLY A 313 1.50 -17.91 0.97
CA GLY A 313 1.18 -17.71 -0.45
C GLY A 313 2.42 -17.76 -1.34
N ALA A 314 3.48 -17.03 -0.97
CA ALA A 314 4.76 -17.01 -1.70
C ALA A 314 5.47 -18.37 -1.72
N ARG A 315 5.29 -19.20 -0.69
CA ARG A 315 5.79 -20.59 -0.66
C ARG A 315 5.04 -21.52 -1.63
N ARG A 316 3.76 -21.27 -1.89
CA ARG A 316 2.93 -22.10 -2.80
C ARG A 316 3.20 -21.83 -4.27
N THR A 317 3.70 -20.66 -4.63
CA THR A 317 4.05 -20.27 -6.01
C THR A 317 5.49 -20.64 -6.41
N CYS A 318 6.29 -21.21 -5.51
CA CYS A 318 7.66 -21.62 -5.79
C CYS A 318 7.70 -23.06 -6.37
N PRO A 319 8.08 -23.28 -7.65
CA PRO A 319 7.93 -24.59 -8.31
C PRO A 319 8.91 -25.68 -7.85
N CYS A 320 9.80 -25.43 -6.90
CA CYS A 320 10.98 -26.27 -6.68
C CYS A 320 10.85 -27.35 -5.58
N ARG A 321 9.65 -27.71 -5.13
CA ARG A 321 9.47 -28.80 -4.15
C ARG A 321 8.41 -29.84 -4.56
N THR A 322 8.61 -30.47 -5.71
CA THR A 322 8.03 -31.80 -5.99
C THR A 322 9.07 -32.75 -6.56
N SER A 323 10.06 -33.13 -5.75
CA SER A 323 10.82 -34.37 -5.98
C SER A 323 11.58 -34.81 -4.72
N ARG A 324 10.90 -35.52 -3.81
CA ARG A 324 11.54 -36.53 -2.96
C ARG A 324 10.60 -37.73 -2.86
N GLY A 325 10.68 -38.57 -3.87
CA GLY A 325 10.06 -39.88 -3.94
C GLY A 325 11.01 -40.85 -4.62
N GLU A 326 12.22 -41.03 -4.08
CA GLU A 326 13.11 -42.11 -4.50
C GLU A 326 13.13 -43.21 -3.44
N ARG A 327 12.69 -44.37 -3.91
CA ARG A 327 12.57 -45.63 -3.19
C ARG A 327 13.96 -46.20 -2.92
N SER A 328 14.25 -46.53 -1.66
CA SER A 328 15.40 -47.35 -1.30
C SER A 328 15.16 -48.81 -1.73
N PRO A 329 16.06 -49.47 -2.48
CA PRO A 329 15.94 -50.90 -2.74
C PRO A 329 16.49 -51.70 -1.57
N ARG A 330 15.74 -52.74 -1.19
CA ARG A 330 16.16 -53.81 -0.28
C ARG A 330 17.18 -54.71 -0.98
N SER A 331 18.34 -54.92 -0.36
CA SER A 331 19.19 -56.10 -0.51
C SER A 331 19.71 -56.42 0.90
N GLY A 332 19.48 -57.58 1.50
CA GLY A 332 19.78 -58.91 1.00
C GLY A 332 20.75 -59.52 2.01
N ARG A 333 20.20 -60.20 3.02
CA ARG A 333 20.95 -60.82 4.12
C ARG A 333 21.36 -62.22 3.68
N SER A 334 22.65 -62.51 3.52
CA SER A 334 23.17 -63.87 3.42
C SER A 334 24.47 -64.05 4.21
N ASP A 335 24.32 -64.86 5.27
CA ASP A 335 25.27 -65.72 6.00
C ASP A 335 26.80 -65.64 5.81
N ARG A 336 27.45 -65.54 6.99
CA ARG A 336 28.59 -66.34 7.54
C ARG A 336 29.90 -66.46 6.73
N ARG A 337 31.03 -66.09 7.37
CA ARG A 337 31.92 -67.01 8.14
C ARG A 337 33.17 -66.29 8.68
N ARG A 338 33.64 -66.82 9.80
CA ARG A 338 34.95 -66.64 10.48
C ARG A 338 36.17 -66.87 9.58
N THR A 339 37.26 -66.13 9.85
CA THR A 339 38.68 -66.56 10.07
C THR A 339 39.52 -65.29 10.29
N THR A 340 39.93 -64.94 11.51
CA THR A 340 41.26 -65.18 12.14
C THR A 340 42.51 -64.64 11.41
N ALA A 341 43.15 -63.70 12.12
CA ALA A 341 44.58 -63.58 12.42
C ALA A 341 45.53 -62.86 11.44
N THR A 342 46.30 -61.95 12.07
CA THR A 342 47.51 -61.21 11.67
C THR A 342 47.39 -60.18 10.56
#